data_AF-A0A7X8N032-F1
#
_entry.id   AF-A0A7X8N032-F1
#
_cell.length_a   1.000
_cell.length_b   1.000
_cell.length_c   1.000
_cell.angle_alpha   90.00
_cell.angle_beta   90.00
_cell.angle_gamma   90.00
#
_symmetry.space_group_name_H-M   'P 1'
#
loop_
_entity.id
_entity.type
_entity.pdbx_description
1 polymer ?
#
loop_
_entity_poly.entity_id
_entity_poly.type
_entity_poly.pdbx_seq_one_letter_code
_entity_poly.pdbx_strand_id
1 'polypeptide(L)' 'MKITPLRMVFFYAIMGSLFLYLAIVSVKDTIWHWHTVLLMLIATFDFGVAIRSYLLHLKIKEIQQKKK' A
#
# COMPACT_ATOMS: atom_id res chain seq x y z
N MET A 1 16.80 1.80 -18.53
CA MET A 1 16.63 2.45 -17.21
C MET A 1 16.02 1.42 -16.28
N LYS A 2 16.74 0.94 -15.26
CA LYS A 2 16.21 -0.08 -14.33
C LYS A 2 15.20 0.60 -13.41
N ILE A 3 13.91 0.41 -13.68
CA ILE A 3 12.83 0.87 -12.81
C ILE A 3 12.94 0.01 -11.55
N THR A 4 13.63 0.54 -10.54
CA THR A 4 13.89 -0.23 -9.31
C THR A 4 12.54 -0.54 -8.67
N PRO A 5 12.20 -1.83 -8.42
CA PRO A 5 10.90 -2.23 -7.90
C PRO A 5 10.54 -1.53 -6.58
N LEU A 6 11.54 -1.06 -5.82
CA LEU A 6 11.35 -0.25 -4.61
C LEU A 6 10.63 1.09 -4.83
N ARG A 7 10.91 1.81 -5.92
CA ARG A 7 10.26 3.12 -6.16
C ARG A 7 8.78 2.97 -6.46
N MET A 8 8.41 1.88 -7.15
CA MET A 8 7.03 1.58 -7.46
C MET A 8 6.23 1.28 -6.19
N VAL A 9 6.81 0.49 -5.28
CA VAL A 9 6.22 0.16 -3.98
C VAL A 9 6.00 1.40 -3.12
N PHE A 10 6.98 2.31 -3.10
CA PHE A 10 6.85 3.57 -2.36
C PHE A 10 5.70 4.43 -2.89
N PHE A 11 5.54 4.49 -4.22
CA PHE A 11 4.42 5.17 -4.86
C PHE A 11 3.07 4.54 -4.49
N TYR A 12 2.95 3.21 -4.55
CA TYR A 12 1.74 2.50 -4.17
C TYR A 12 1.41 2.66 -2.68
N ALA A 13 2.41 2.67 -1.80
CA ALA A 13 2.19 2.92 -0.37
C ALA A 13 1.67 4.34 -0.09
N ILE A 14 2.23 5.35 -0.76
CA ILE A 14 1.77 6.74 -0.63
C ILE A 14 0.35 6.90 -1.20
N MET A 15 0.09 6.36 -2.40
CA MET A 15 -1.23 6.42 -3.03
C MET A 15 -2.30 5.71 -2.18
N GLY A 16 -2.02 4.50 -1.70
CA GLY A 16 -2.94 3.77 -0.82
C GLY A 16 -3.24 4.52 0.48
N SER A 17 -2.23 5.17 1.08
CA SER A 17 -2.46 6.00 2.27
C SER A 17 -3.29 7.25 1.98
N LEU A 18 -3.14 7.85 0.80
CA LEU A 18 -3.95 8.98 0.36
C LEU A 18 -5.41 8.56 0.15
N PHE A 19 -5.64 7.43 -0.51
CA PHE A 19 -6.98 6.88 -0.71
C PHE A 19 -7.64 6.48 0.61
N LEU A 20 -6.89 5.95 1.57
CA LEU A 20 -7.38 5.67 2.91
C LEU A 20 -7.82 6.96 3.63
N TYR A 21 -7.01 8.03 3.55
CA TYR A 21 -7.37 9.33 4.14
C TYR A 21 -8.64 9.91 3.51
N LEU A 22 -8.76 9.84 2.18
CA LEU A 22 -9.95 10.27 1.46
C LEU A 22 -11.18 9.44 1.84
N ALA A 23 -11.04 8.13 2.02
CA ALA A 23 -12.13 7.26 2.46
C ALA A 23 -12.63 7.66 3.86
N ILE A 24 -11.72 7.94 4.80
CA ILE A 24 -12.07 8.36 6.17
C ILE A 24 -12.81 9.69 6.15
N VAL A 25 -12.31 10.68 5.39
CA VAL A 25 -12.97 12.00 5.23
C VAL A 25 -14.33 11.89 4.53
N SER A 26 -14.49 10.90 3.65
CA SER A 26 -15.75 10.69 2.91
C SER A 26 -16.84 9.99 3.74
N VAL A 27 -16.49 9.40 4.90
CA VAL A 27 -17.46 8.93 5.91
C VAL A 27 -17.88 10.12 6.77
N LYS A 28 -18.69 11.02 6.21
CA LYS A 28 -19.33 12.07 7.02
C LYS A 28 -20.61 11.58 7.69
N ASP A 29 -21.45 10.85 6.95
CA ASP A 29 -22.76 10.40 7.44
C ASP A 29 -22.91 8.88 7.43
N THR A 30 -22.29 8.17 6.49
CA THR A 30 -22.45 6.72 6.37
C THR A 30 -21.33 6.06 5.57
N ILE A 31 -20.93 4.86 6.00
CA ILE A 31 -19.87 4.06 5.37
C ILE A 31 -20.36 3.38 4.06
N TRP A 32 -21.68 3.31 3.86
CA TRP A 32 -22.35 2.66 2.73
C TRP A 32 -22.36 3.48 1.43
N HIS A 33 -21.76 4.67 1.40
CA HIS A 33 -21.62 5.37 0.14
C HIS A 33 -20.73 4.58 -0.82
N TRP A 34 -21.23 4.34 -2.03
CA TRP A 34 -20.54 3.58 -3.08
C TRP A 34 -19.08 4.05 -3.28
N HIS A 35 -18.87 5.38 -3.29
CA HIS A 35 -17.55 5.98 -3.44
C HIS A 35 -16.61 5.63 -2.28
N THR A 36 -17.09 5.62 -1.04
CA THR A 36 -16.30 5.25 0.15
C THR A 36 -15.90 3.79 0.12
N VAL A 37 -16.82 2.90 -0.27
CA VAL A 37 -16.53 1.46 -0.42
C VAL A 37 -15.49 1.22 -1.51
N LEU A 38 -15.60 1.93 -2.64
CA LEU A 38 -14.62 1.85 -3.73
C LEU A 38 -13.23 2.35 -3.28
N LEU A 39 -13.16 3.47 -2.57
CA LEU A 39 -11.91 4.01 -2.01
C LEU A 39 -11.27 3.03 -1.00
N MET A 40 -12.07 2.41 -0.13
CA MET A 40 -11.58 1.38 0.81
C MET A 40 -11.05 0.14 0.08
N LEU A 41 -11.72 -0.31 -0.98
CA LEU A 41 -11.27 -1.45 -1.80
C LEU A 41 -9.91 -1.15 -2.44
N ILE A 42 -9.78 0.01 -3.09
CA ILE A 42 -8.53 0.45 -3.73
C ILE A 42 -7.42 0.54 -2.68
N ALA A 43 -7.67 1.24 -1.57
CA ALA A 43 -6.70 1.35 -0.47
C ALA A 43 -6.27 -0.02 0.06
N THR A 44 -7.19 -0.98 0.20
CA THR A 44 -6.89 -2.34 0.67
C THR A 44 -5.95 -3.08 -0.30
N PHE A 45 -6.21 -2.97 -1.61
CA PHE A 45 -5.32 -3.55 -2.63
C PHE A 45 -3.92 -2.91 -2.60
N ASP A 46 -3.84 -1.58 -2.51
CA ASP A 46 -2.57 -0.85 -2.39
C ASP A 46 -1.78 -1.28 -1.14
N PHE A 47 -2.45 -1.36 0.02
CA PHE A 47 -1.82 -1.83 1.26
C PHE A 47 -1.36 -3.29 1.16
N GLY A 48 -2.14 -4.16 0.52
CA GLY A 48 -1.74 -5.56 0.29
C GLY A 48 -0.44 -5.67 -0.52
N VAL A 49 -0.31 -4.86 -1.58
CA VAL A 49 0.92 -4.80 -2.40
C VAL A 49 2.09 -4.21 -1.61
N ALA A 50 1.84 -3.16 -0.83
CA ALA A 50 2.84 -2.53 0.04
C ALA A 50 3.36 -3.52 1.11
N ILE A 51 2.47 -4.23 1.81
CA ILE A 51 2.81 -5.25 2.80
C ILE A 51 3.64 -6.37 2.17
N ARG A 52 3.19 -6.92 1.03
CA ARG A 52 3.92 -7.98 0.32
C ARG A 52 5.33 -7.54 -0.05
N SER A 53 5.47 -6.30 -0.49
CA SER A 53 6.76 -5.74 -0.88
C SER A 53 7.67 -5.44 0.30
N TYR A 54 7.09 -4.98 1.42
CA TYR A 54 7.81 -4.81 2.69
C TYR A 54 8.34 -6.14 3.21
N LEU A 55 7.51 -7.20 3.23
CA LEU A 55 7.92 -8.56 3.61
C LEU A 55 9.02 -9.10 2.70
N LEU A 56 8.94 -8.85 1.39
CA LEU A 56 9.99 -9.23 0.45
C LEU A 56 11.32 -8.52 0.75
N HIS A 57 11.26 -7.23 1.12
CA HIS A 57 12.45 -6.47 1.51
C HIS A 57 13.07 -7.00 2.82
N LEU A 58 12.24 -7.34 3.81
CA LEU A 58 12.70 -7.97 5.06
C LEU A 58 13.38 -9.32 4.77
N LYS A 59 12.75 -10.17 3.96
CA LYS A 59 13.30 -11.49 3.61
C LYS A 59 14.62 -11.38 2.85
N ILE A 60 14.74 -10.43 1.92
CA ILE A 60 16.00 -10.15 1.22
C ILE A 60 17.08 -9.68 2.21
N LYS A 61 16.73 -8.80 3.15
CA LYS A 61 17.65 -8.32 4.19
C LYS A 61 18.13 -9.46 5.10
N GLU A 62 17.25 -10.38 5.49
CA GLU A 62 17.61 -11.58 6.25
C GLU A 62 18.58 -12.49 5.47
N ILE A 63 18.31 -12.76 4.19
CA ILE A 63 19.18 -13.58 3.34
C ILE A 63 20.58 -12.94 3.19
N GLN A 64 20.64 -11.61 3.04
CA GLN A 64 21.91 -10.88 2.96
C GLN A 64 22.69 -10.90 4.29
N GLN A 65 21.99 -10.78 5.42
CA GLN A 65 22.58 -10.88 6.76
C GLN A 65 23.12 -12.29 7.04
N LYS A 66 22.42 -13.34 6.62
CA LYS A 66 22.86 -14.74 6.80
C LYS A 66 24.05 -15.15 5.94
N LYS A 67 24.40 -14.34 4.93
CA LYS A 67 25.50 -14.59 3.99
C LYS A 67 26.79 -13.85 4.38
N LYS A 68 26.75 -13.05 5.45
CA LYS A 68 27.89 -12.33 6.03
C LYS A 68 28.31 -13.02 7.32
#